data_AF-A0A5K1EHT4-F1
#
_entry.id   AF-A0A5K1EHT4-F1
#
_cell.length_a   1.000
_cell.length_b   1.000
_cell.length_c   1.000
_cell.angle_alpha   90.00
_cell.angle_beta   90.00
_cell.angle_gamma   90.00
#
_symmetry.space_group_name_H-M   'P 1'
#
loop_
_entity.id
_entity.type
_entity.pdbx_description
1 polymer ?
#
loop_
_entity_poly.entity_id
_entity_poly.type
_entity_poly.pdbx_seq_one_letter_code
_entity_poly.pdbx_strand_id
1 'polypeptide(L)' 'MVKNIGVPMLFFFSLVLASFSLCNGTTKNVARIYEIKRGDFSVRITNWGATVVSVILPDSK' A
#
# COMPACT_ATOMS: atom_id res chain seq x y z
N MET A 1 -27.14 17.11 -44.08
CA MET A 1 -27.11 15.78 -43.42
C MET A 1 -25.80 15.64 -42.61
N VAL A 2 -25.57 16.55 -41.64
CA VAL A 2 -24.31 16.61 -40.84
C VAL A 2 -24.63 17.21 -39.47
N LYS A 3 -25.40 16.52 -38.62
CA LYS A 3 -25.72 17.03 -37.26
C LYS A 3 -25.35 16.09 -36.10
N ASN A 4 -24.99 14.83 -36.37
CA ASN A 4 -24.80 13.82 -35.31
C ASN A 4 -23.41 13.16 -35.25
N ILE A 5 -22.42 13.56 -36.07
CA ILE A 5 -21.10 12.91 -36.08
C ILE A 5 -20.22 13.29 -34.86
N GLY A 6 -20.48 14.45 -34.22
CA GLY A 6 -19.69 14.94 -33.09
C GLY A 6 -20.02 14.26 -31.76
N VAL A 7 -21.24 13.77 -31.59
CA VAL A 7 -21.70 13.09 -30.36
C VAL A 7 -20.94 11.81 -30.06
N PRO A 8 -20.73 10.87 -31.02
CA PRO A 8 -19.92 9.68 -30.75
C PRO A 8 -18.45 10.04 -30.47
N MET A 9 -17.89 11.05 -31.14
CA MET A 9 -16.50 11.47 -30.94
C MET A 9 -16.25 12.05 -29.54
N LEU A 10 -17.19 12.85 -29.02
CA LEU A 10 -17.16 13.36 -27.64
C LEU A 10 -17.29 12.23 -26.61
N PHE A 11 -18.10 11.21 -26.90
CA PHE A 11 -18.26 10.05 -26.03
C PHE A 11 -17.00 9.19 -25.96
N PHE A 12 -16.33 8.98 -27.09
CA PHE A 12 -15.03 8.31 -27.12
C PHE A 12 -13.95 9.10 -26.36
N PHE A 13 -13.95 10.42 -26.50
CA PHE A 13 -12.98 11.28 -25.80
C PHE A 13 -13.17 11.24 -24.27
N SER A 14 -14.41 11.22 -23.78
CA SER A 14 -14.67 11.11 -22.34
C SER A 14 -14.25 9.75 -21.77
N LEU A 15 -14.42 8.67 -22.55
CA LEU A 15 -14.01 7.32 -22.17
C LEU A 15 -12.48 7.19 -22.05
N VAL A 16 -11.75 7.83 -22.97
CA VAL A 16 -10.27 7.91 -22.91
C VAL A 16 -9.82 8.67 -21.68
N LEU A 17 -10.41 9.85 -21.38
CA LEU A 17 -10.07 10.62 -20.17
C LEU A 17 -10.38 9.86 -18.87
N ALA A 18 -11.49 9.12 -18.81
CA ALA A 18 -11.86 8.34 -17.64
C ALA A 18 -10.88 7.18 -17.36
N SER A 19 -10.20 6.67 -18.39
CA SER A 19 -9.25 5.55 -18.28
C SER A 19 -7.93 5.94 -17.60
N PHE A 20 -7.53 7.21 -17.63
CA PHE A 20 -6.29 7.69 -17.00
C PHE A 20 -6.41 7.84 -15.47
N SER A 21 -7.62 7.93 -14.92
CA SER A 21 -7.84 8.19 -13.49
C SER A 21 -7.58 7.00 -12.56
N LEU A 22 -7.30 5.80 -13.09
CA LEU A 22 -7.22 4.57 -12.30
C LEU A 22 -5.79 4.17 -11.87
N CYS A 23 -4.78 5.02 -12.07
CA CYS A 23 -3.39 4.66 -11.76
C CYS A 23 -2.77 5.48 -10.61
N ASN A 24 -3.49 5.62 -9.49
CA ASN A 24 -2.91 6.17 -8.26
C ASN A 24 -2.80 5.07 -7.19
N GLY A 25 -2.01 4.04 -7.49
CA GLY A 25 -1.66 2.98 -6.55
C GLY A 25 -0.33 3.26 -5.87
N THR A 26 -0.24 4.25 -4.98
CA THR A 26 0.93 4.34 -4.09
C THR A 26 0.75 3.31 -2.98
N THR A 27 1.33 2.12 -3.15
CA THR A 27 1.49 1.17 -2.06
C THR A 27 2.42 1.81 -1.04
N LYS A 28 1.84 2.55 -0.10
CA LYS A 28 2.57 3.11 1.03
C LYS A 28 3.30 1.95 1.71
N ASN A 29 4.62 2.03 1.79
CA ASN A 29 5.42 1.10 2.57
C ASN A 29 5.10 1.34 4.04
N VAL A 30 4.02 0.73 4.52
CA VAL A 30 3.61 0.84 5.93
C VAL A 30 4.67 0.15 6.76
N ALA A 31 5.24 0.88 7.71
CA ALA A 31 6.16 0.31 8.68
C ALA A 31 5.45 -0.84 9.40
N ARG A 32 5.96 -2.06 9.21
CA ARG A 32 5.41 -3.26 9.82
C ARG A 32 6.29 -3.68 10.98
N ILE A 33 5.67 -3.99 12.11
CA ILE A 33 6.34 -4.59 13.27
C ILE A 33 6.20 -6.10 13.15
N TYR A 34 7.33 -6.78 13.19
CA TYR A 34 7.44 -8.23 13.26
C TYR A 34 7.77 -8.65 14.68
N GLU A 35 7.12 -9.70 15.16
CA GLU A 35 7.43 -10.28 16.46
C GLU A 35 8.10 -11.64 16.26
N ILE A 36 9.28 -11.79 16.84
CA ILE A 36 10.03 -13.04 16.90
C ILE A 36 9.88 -13.58 18.31
N LYS A 37 9.27 -14.75 18.48
CA LYS A 37 9.10 -15.43 19.78
C LYS A 37 9.96 -16.69 19.84
N ARG A 38 10.64 -16.89 20.97
CA ARG A 38 11.39 -18.11 21.29
C ARG A 38 11.21 -18.43 22.78
N GLY A 39 10.24 -19.29 23.10
CA GLY A 39 9.86 -19.54 24.50
C GLY A 39 9.34 -18.27 25.15
N ASP A 40 9.89 -17.91 26.32
CA ASP A 40 9.55 -16.69 27.05
C ASP A 40 10.28 -15.43 26.54
N PHE A 41 11.20 -15.60 25.57
CA PHE A 41 11.87 -14.50 24.91
C PHE A 41 11.06 -14.00 23.71
N SER A 42 10.81 -12.70 23.63
CA SER A 42 10.21 -12.10 22.44
C SER A 42 10.88 -10.79 22.02
N VAL A 43 10.98 -10.56 20.72
CA VAL A 43 11.60 -9.37 20.14
C VAL A 43 10.68 -8.80 19.07
N ARG A 44 10.41 -7.50 19.13
CA ARG A 44 9.64 -6.77 18.13
C ARG A 44 10.58 -5.92 17.29
N ILE A 45 10.57 -6.12 15.98
CA ILE A 45 11.49 -5.47 15.03
C ILE A 45 10.70 -4.81 13.91
N THR A 46 11.09 -3.61 13.47
CA THR A 46 10.49 -2.95 12.30
C THR A 46 11.09 -3.44 10.99
N ASN A 47 10.26 -3.49 9.94
CA ASN A 47 10.71 -3.81 8.58
C ASN A 47 11.59 -2.72 7.94
N TRP A 48 11.58 -1.52 8.52
CA TRP A 48 12.37 -0.39 8.07
C TRP A 48 13.51 -0.15 9.05
N GLY A 49 14.75 -0.34 8.58
CA GLY A 49 15.96 -0.12 9.38
C GLY A 49 16.23 -1.17 10.46
N ALA A 50 15.52 -2.31 10.45
CA ALA A 50 15.68 -3.42 11.41
C ALA A 50 15.73 -2.95 12.87
N THR A 51 14.96 -1.91 13.21
CA THR A 51 15.00 -1.29 14.53
C THR A 51 14.23 -2.16 15.52
N VAL A 52 14.90 -2.50 16.63
CA VAL A 52 14.27 -3.24 17.73
C VAL A 52 13.41 -2.26 18.53
N VAL A 53 12.11 -2.51 18.57
CA VAL A 53 11.13 -1.67 19.28
C VAL A 53 10.93 -2.14 20.71
N SER A 54 11.05 -3.45 20.94
CA SER A 54 10.80 -4.06 22.26
C SER A 54 11.47 -5.42 22.34
N VAL A 55 11.98 -5.74 23.53
CA VAL A 55 12.55 -7.05 23.88
C VAL A 55 11.97 -7.46 25.23
N ILE A 56 11.38 -8.65 25.28
CA ILE A 56 11.00 -9.32 26.53
C ILE A 56 12.06 -10.38 26.78
N LEU A 57 12.83 -10.19 27.84
CA LEU A 57 13.82 -11.13 28.32
C LEU A 57 13.28 -11.78 29.61
N PRO A 58 13.13 -13.11 29.65
CA PRO A 58 12.75 -13.78 30.89
C PRO A 58 13.90 -13.60 31.89
N ASP A 59 13.60 -12.93 32.99
CA ASP A 59 14.52 -12.77 34.11
C ASP A 59 14.67 -14.12 34.83
N SER A 60 15.91 -14.52 35.10
CA SER A 60 16.17 -15.75 35.85
C SER A 60 15.99 -15.47 37.33
N LYS A 61 15.02 -16.13 37.95
CA LYS A 61 14.95 -16.18 39.41
C LYS A 61 16.04 -17.09 39.98
#